data_AF-A0A378MV33-F1
#
_entry.id   AF-A0A378MV33-F1
#
_cell.length_a   1.000
_cell.length_b   1.000
_cell.length_c   1.000
_cell.angle_alpha   90.00
_cell.angle_beta   90.00
_cell.angle_gamma   90.00
#
_symmetry.space_group_name_H-M   'P 1'
#
loop_
_entity.id
_entity.type
_entity.pdbx_description
1 polymer ?
#
loop_
_entity_poly.entity_id
_entity_poly.type
_entity_poly.pdbx_seq_one_letter_code
_entity_poly.pdbx_strand_id
1 'polypeptide(L)'
;MHPILWSRISDRRLSDNKVKVVVMSTYEHRSFELADTPIIFKPHSDLAILNYIANYIIQNDKVNWDFVNKHTKFKRVKPISVTVYVLNTNYNKIPMRKPPVKCMTAILKSLRKSLPLIH
;
A
#
# COMPACT_ATOMS: atom_id res chain seq x y z
N MET A 1 -2.17 23.31 8.22
CA MET A 1 -1.51 23.61 6.94
C MET A 1 -0.12 24.14 7.22
N HIS A 2 0.95 23.60 6.61
CA HIS A 2 2.30 24.19 6.65
C HIS A 2 2.48 25.10 5.42
N PRO A 3 2.22 26.43 5.51
CA PRO A 3 1.98 27.24 4.31
C PRO A 3 3.20 27.38 3.40
N ILE A 4 4.40 27.47 3.99
CA ILE A 4 5.65 27.61 3.23
C ILE A 4 5.99 26.32 2.47
N LEU A 5 5.82 25.16 3.11
CA LEU A 5 6.04 23.87 2.43
C LEU A 5 4.99 23.61 1.36
N TRP A 6 3.74 24.03 1.60
CA TRP A 6 2.68 23.92 0.61
C TRP A 6 2.93 24.79 -0.61
N SER A 7 3.46 26.01 -0.42
CA SER A 7 3.88 26.87 -1.53
C SER A 7 4.93 26.18 -2.41
N ARG A 8 5.93 25.51 -1.81
CA ARG A 8 6.94 24.74 -2.55
C ARG A 8 6.36 23.53 -3.31
N ILE A 9 5.40 22.83 -2.71
CA ILE A 9 4.70 21.72 -3.37
C ILE A 9 3.87 22.24 -4.55
N SER A 10 3.18 23.37 -4.34
CA SER A 10 2.38 24.04 -5.37
C SER A 10 3.23 24.48 -6.55
N ASP A 11 4.36 25.13 -6.28
CA ASP A 11 5.30 25.56 -7.30
C ASP A 11 5.83 24.38 -8.13
N ARG A 12 6.24 23.28 -7.48
CA ARG A 12 6.70 22.06 -8.16
C ARG A 12 5.63 21.41 -9.03
N ARG A 13 4.37 21.39 -8.57
CA ARG A 13 3.24 20.79 -9.29
C ARG A 13 2.77 21.66 -10.46
N LEU A 14 2.79 22.98 -10.31
CA LEU A 14 2.42 23.91 -11.39
C LEU A 14 3.51 24.01 -12.46
N SER A 15 4.77 23.83 -12.09
CA SER A 15 5.90 23.87 -13.02
C SER A 15 6.05 22.62 -13.89
N ASP A 16 5.44 21.48 -13.54
CA ASP A 16 5.61 20.20 -14.25
C ASP A 16 4.38 19.31 -14.13
N ASN A 17 3.75 19.06 -15.27
CA ASN A 17 2.54 18.24 -15.37
C ASN A 17 2.76 16.74 -15.09
N LYS A 18 4.00 16.25 -15.01
CA LYS A 18 4.29 14.85 -14.66
C LYS A 18 4.14 14.58 -13.17
N VAL A 19 4.22 15.60 -12.33
CA VAL A 19 4.08 15.46 -10.87
C VAL A 19 2.62 15.20 -10.53
N LYS A 20 2.38 14.23 -9.64
CA LYS A 20 1.05 13.92 -9.12
C LYS A 20 0.99 14.23 -7.64
N VAL A 21 -0.03 14.98 -7.23
CA VAL A 21 -0.29 15.32 -5.82
C VAL A 21 -1.48 14.50 -5.33
N VAL A 22 -1.24 13.62 -4.36
CA VAL A 22 -2.26 12.79 -3.71
C VAL A 22 -2.45 13.32 -2.29
N VAL A 23 -3.69 13.65 -1.92
CA VAL A 23 -4.05 14.13 -0.58
C VAL A 23 -5.01 13.14 0.04
N MET A 24 -4.64 12.60 1.21
CA MET A 24 -5.46 11.67 1.97
C MET A 24 -5.87 12.33 3.28
N SER A 25 -7.17 12.39 3.56
CA SER A 25 -7.68 12.93 4.83
C SER A 25 -9.01 12.28 5.24
N THR A 26 -9.47 12.51 6.46
CA THR A 26 -10.79 12.06 6.94
C THR A 26 -11.90 13.07 6.64
N TYR A 27 -11.53 14.28 6.21
CA TYR A 27 -12.44 15.36 5.81
C TYR A 27 -11.79 16.24 4.73
N GLU A 28 -12.62 16.97 3.99
CA GLU A 28 -12.16 17.84 2.91
C GLU A 28 -11.65 19.19 3.43
N HIS A 29 -10.55 19.69 2.88
CA HIS A 29 -9.93 20.96 3.27
C HIS A 29 -9.13 21.56 2.10
N ARG A 30 -8.62 22.81 2.24
CA ARG A 30 -7.95 23.56 1.15
C ARG A 30 -6.84 22.81 0.39
N SER A 31 -6.16 21.84 0.99
CA SER A 31 -5.16 21.02 0.28
C SER A 31 -5.76 20.20 -0.88
N PHE A 32 -7.06 19.94 -0.84
CA PHE A 32 -7.79 19.20 -1.88
C PHE A 32 -7.89 19.99 -3.19
N GLU A 33 -7.83 21.33 -3.15
CA GLU A 33 -7.95 22.19 -4.34
C GLU A 33 -6.81 21.96 -5.36
N LEU A 34 -5.62 21.56 -4.89
CA LEU A 34 -4.47 21.25 -5.75
C LEU A 34 -4.31 19.74 -6.01
N ALA A 35 -5.10 18.89 -5.36
CA ALA A 35 -4.90 17.45 -5.41
C ALA A 35 -5.37 16.87 -6.75
N ASP A 36 -4.52 16.10 -7.41
CA ASP A 36 -4.91 15.31 -8.59
C ASP A 36 -5.76 14.10 -8.19
N THR A 37 -5.55 13.57 -6.98
CA THR A 37 -6.30 12.43 -6.44
C THR A 37 -6.62 12.69 -4.97
N PRO A 38 -7.80 13.26 -4.69
CA PRO A 38 -8.30 13.42 -3.33
C PRO A 38 -8.87 12.08 -2.81
N ILE A 39 -8.47 11.67 -1.61
CA ILE A 39 -8.97 10.44 -0.96
C ILE A 39 -9.50 10.80 0.44
N ILE A 40 -10.80 10.60 0.63
CA ILE A 40 -11.46 10.70 1.94
C ILE A 40 -11.63 9.30 2.51
N PHE A 41 -11.08 9.05 3.70
CA PHE A 41 -11.12 7.73 4.34
C PHE A 41 -11.68 7.80 5.77
N LYS A 42 -12.15 6.65 6.29
CA LYS A 42 -12.64 6.56 7.67
C LYS A 42 -11.48 6.69 8.67
N PRO A 43 -11.65 7.40 9.80
CA PRO A 43 -10.63 7.45 10.85
C PRO A 43 -10.12 6.04 11.21
N HIS A 44 -8.80 5.92 11.43
CA HIS A 44 -8.14 4.65 11.79
C HIS A 44 -8.11 3.54 10.70
N SER A 45 -8.39 3.90 9.44
CA SER A 45 -8.27 2.96 8.29
C SER A 45 -7.00 3.15 7.45
N ASP A 46 -6.12 4.08 7.82
CA ASP A 46 -4.83 4.35 7.21
C ASP A 46 -3.89 3.13 7.20
N LEU A 47 -3.86 2.36 8.29
CA LEU A 47 -3.05 1.14 8.36
C LEU A 47 -3.48 0.07 7.35
N ALA A 48 -4.78 -0.02 7.05
CA ALA A 48 -5.28 -0.89 6.00
C ALA A 48 -4.86 -0.41 4.60
N ILE A 49 -4.89 0.91 4.37
CA ILE A 49 -4.44 1.52 3.10
C ILE A 49 -2.95 1.26 2.88
N LEU A 50 -2.10 1.45 3.91
CA LEU A 50 -0.66 1.18 3.84
C LEU A 50 -0.37 -0.30 3.52
N ASN A 51 -1.07 -1.22 4.18
CA ASN A 51 -0.93 -2.66 3.90
C ASN A 51 -1.39 -3.00 2.47
N TYR A 52 -2.46 -2.36 2.00
CA TYR A 52 -2.94 -2.57 0.64
C TYR A 52 -1.90 -2.15 -0.40
N ILE A 53 -1.28 -0.97 -0.23
CA ILE A 53 -0.22 -0.49 -1.13
C ILE A 53 0.98 -1.44 -1.11
N ALA A 54 1.42 -1.87 0.07
CA ALA A 54 2.53 -2.82 0.20
C ALA A 54 2.23 -4.15 -0.51
N ASN A 55 1.02 -4.69 -0.31
CA ASN A 55 0.58 -5.91 -0.98
C ASN A 55 0.49 -5.72 -2.51
N TYR A 56 -0.01 -4.58 -2.97
CA TYR A 56 -0.06 -4.26 -4.40
C TYR A 56 1.34 -4.24 -5.03
N ILE A 57 2.33 -3.64 -4.37
CA ILE A 57 3.72 -3.62 -4.87
C ILE A 57 4.28 -5.04 -5.00
N ILE A 58 4.00 -5.92 -4.03
CA ILE A 58 4.45 -7.32 -4.04
C ILE A 58 3.75 -8.11 -5.15
N GLN A 59 2.42 -7.98 -5.27
CA GLN A 59 1.62 -8.68 -6.28
C GLN A 59 2.01 -8.30 -7.72
N ASN A 60 2.46 -7.06 -7.94
CA ASN A 60 2.87 -6.57 -9.25
C ASN A 60 4.37 -6.73 -9.54
N ASP A 61 5.12 -7.44 -8.70
CA ASP A 61 6.58 -7.63 -8.79
C ASP A 61 7.35 -6.30 -8.96
N LYS A 62 6.92 -5.26 -8.23
CA LYS A 62 7.57 -3.93 -8.21
C LYS A 62 8.46 -3.72 -6.99
N VAL A 63 8.88 -4.80 -6.34
CA VAL A 63 9.77 -4.76 -5.18
C VAL A 63 11.21 -4.55 -5.65
N ASN A 64 11.90 -3.57 -5.07
CA ASN A 64 13.34 -3.42 -5.26
C ASN A 64 14.09 -4.43 -4.39
N TRP A 65 14.26 -5.64 -4.92
CA TRP A 65 14.88 -6.77 -4.21
C TRP A 65 16.35 -6.50 -3.82
N ASP A 66 17.11 -5.76 -4.61
CA ASP A 66 18.51 -5.45 -4.30
C ASP A 66 18.63 -4.57 -3.05
N PHE A 67 17.78 -3.56 -2.92
CA PHE A 67 17.74 -2.69 -1.75
C PHE A 67 17.24 -3.46 -0.51
N VAL A 68 16.15 -4.22 -0.68
CA VAL A 68 15.53 -4.98 0.41
C VAL A 68 16.53 -5.98 1.01
N ASN A 69 17.21 -6.76 0.17
CA ASN A 69 18.12 -7.80 0.64
C ASN A 69 19.38 -7.24 1.34
N LYS A 70 19.85 -6.05 0.94
CA LYS A 70 21.06 -5.44 1.50
C LYS A 70 20.80 -4.60 2.75
N HIS A 71 19.65 -3.93 2.84
CA HIS A 71 19.45 -2.84 3.81
C HIS A 71 18.22 -3.00 4.70
N THR A 72 17.46 -4.09 4.60
CA THR A 72 16.23 -4.25 5.38
C THR A 72 16.16 -5.56 6.16
N LYS A 73 15.46 -5.54 7.31
CA LYS A 73 15.14 -6.73 8.11
C LYS A 73 13.65 -6.73 8.39
N PHE A 74 13.00 -7.87 8.22
CA PHE A 74 11.58 -8.01 8.50
C PHE A 74 11.35 -8.45 9.95
N LYS A 75 10.43 -7.78 10.64
CA LYS A 75 9.98 -8.17 11.97
C LYS A 75 8.45 -8.29 11.96
N ARG A 76 7.96 -9.38 12.53
CA ARG A 76 6.53 -9.55 12.80
C ARG A 76 6.25 -9.08 14.22
N VAL A 77 5.41 -8.06 14.36
CA VAL A 77 4.92 -7.60 15.67
C VAL A 77 3.68 -8.41 16.03
N LYS A 78 3.56 -8.83 17.31
CA LYS A 78 2.38 -9.54 17.85
C LYS A 78 1.15 -8.63 17.73
N PRO A 79 -0.05 -9.17 17.47
CA PRO A 79 -1.22 -8.35 17.17
C PRO A 79 -1.70 -7.62 18.43
N ILE A 80 -1.49 -6.30 18.47
CA ILE A 80 -2.24 -5.38 19.33
C ILE A 80 -3.12 -4.60 18.36
N SER A 81 -4.38 -5.02 18.24
CA SER A 81 -5.58 -4.41 17.62
C SER A 81 -5.49 -3.72 16.25
N VAL A 82 -4.31 -3.46 15.69
CA VAL A 82 -4.10 -2.89 14.36
C VAL A 82 -2.91 -3.58 13.73
N THR A 83 -3.21 -4.63 12.99
CA THR A 83 -2.21 -5.50 12.38
C THR A 83 -1.74 -4.91 11.06
N VAL A 84 -0.44 -4.63 10.97
CA VAL A 84 0.29 -4.58 9.71
C VAL A 84 0.35 -6.01 9.19
N TYR A 85 -0.54 -6.34 8.26
CA TYR A 85 -0.60 -7.68 7.67
C TYR A 85 0.50 -7.80 6.62
N VAL A 86 1.65 -8.36 7.01
CA VAL A 86 2.22 -9.40 6.15
C VAL A 86 1.21 -10.53 6.22
N LEU A 87 0.35 -10.59 5.20
CA LEU A 87 -0.70 -11.60 5.12
C LEU A 87 -0.09 -12.96 5.40
N ASN A 88 -0.77 -13.66 6.30
CA ASN A 88 -0.50 -14.99 6.78
C ASN A 88 -0.17 -15.94 5.61
N THR A 89 1.13 -16.15 5.37
CA THR A 89 1.63 -17.33 4.66
C THR A 89 2.74 -17.91 5.49
N ASN A 90 2.69 -19.23 5.72
CA ASN A 90 3.76 -20.01 6.34
C ASN A 90 5.12 -19.68 5.69
N TYR A 91 5.92 -18.82 6.32
CA TYR A 91 7.27 -18.46 5.87
C TYR A 91 8.35 -19.36 6.47
N ASN A 92 8.04 -20.63 6.73
CA ASN A 92 9.06 -21.66 6.87
C ASN A 92 9.15 -22.39 5.54
N LYS A 93 10.19 -22.05 4.75
CA LYS A 93 10.54 -22.54 3.40
C LYS A 93 9.98 -21.74 2.22
N ILE A 94 10.54 -20.56 1.97
CA ILE A 94 10.65 -20.06 0.59
C ILE A 94 12.09 -19.58 0.40
N PRO A 95 12.94 -20.29 -0.36
CA PRO A 95 14.19 -19.70 -0.82
C PRO A 95 13.82 -18.55 -1.77
N MET A 96 14.06 -17.30 -1.35
CA MET A 96 13.74 -16.10 -2.13
C MET A 96 14.70 -15.96 -3.31
N ARG A 97 14.44 -16.77 -4.35
CA ARG A 97 14.87 -16.60 -5.73
C ARG A 97 13.57 -16.70 -6.54
N LYS A 98 13.30 -15.71 -7.41
CA LYS A 98 12.06 -15.54 -8.21
C LYS A 98 11.29 -16.86 -8.40
N PRO A 99 10.08 -17.04 -7.83
CA PRO A 99 9.34 -18.28 -8.06
C PRO A 99 8.90 -18.33 -9.53
N PRO A 100 9.12 -19.44 -10.25
CA PRO A 100 8.64 -19.60 -11.61
C PRO A 100 7.11 -19.58 -11.64
N VAL A 101 6.58 -19.05 -12.75
CA VAL A 101 5.22 -18.55 -13.02
C VAL A 101 4.06 -19.57 -12.91
N LYS A 102 4.20 -20.67 -12.16
CA LYS A 102 3.23 -21.80 -12.16
C LYS A 102 2.39 -22.01 -10.90
N CYS A 103 2.48 -21.15 -9.87
CA CYS A 103 1.66 -21.31 -8.65
C CYS A 103 0.40 -20.41 -8.57
N MET A 104 0.12 -19.58 -9.58
CA MET A 104 -0.97 -18.60 -9.54
C MET A 104 -2.39 -19.22 -9.50
N THR A 105 -2.55 -20.49 -9.88
CA THR A 105 -3.87 -21.13 -10.01
C THR A 105 -4.43 -21.73 -8.71
N ALA A 106 -3.63 -21.82 -7.64
CA ALA A 106 -4.06 -22.48 -6.40
C ALA A 106 -4.77 -21.53 -5.40
N ILE A 107 -4.50 -20.22 -5.44
CA ILE A 107 -5.01 -19.26 -4.45
C ILE A 107 -6.42 -18.74 -4.84
N LEU A 108 -6.71 -18.62 -6.13
CA LEU A 108 -8.03 -18.18 -6.64
C LEU A 108 -9.18 -19.15 -6.31
N LYS A 109 -8.91 -20.45 -6.15
CA LYS A 109 -9.94 -21.45 -5.77
C LYS A 109 -10.30 -21.41 -4.28
N SER A 110 -9.38 -20.97 -3.43
CA SER A 110 -9.61 -20.90 -1.98
C SER A 110 -10.48 -19.70 -1.57
N LEU A 111 -10.34 -18.57 -2.28
CA LEU A 111 -11.07 -17.33 -1.95
C LEU A 111 -12.53 -17.33 -2.45
N ARG A 112 -12.90 -18.21 -3.40
CA ARG A 112 -14.28 -18.32 -3.89
C ARG A 112 -15.21 -19.12 -2.98
N LYS A 113 -14.68 -19.84 -1.98
CA LYS A 113 -15.47 -20.62 -1.01
C LYS A 113 -15.91 -19.83 0.22
N SER A 114 -15.33 -18.66 0.48
CA SER A 114 -15.60 -17.87 1.69
C SER A 114 -16.60 -16.72 1.49
N LEU A 115 -17.21 -16.58 0.30
CA LEU A 115 -18.29 -15.64 0.05
C LEU A 115 -19.52 -16.34 -0.55
N PRO A 116 -20.31 -17.05 0.25
CA PRO A 116 -21.76 -17.05 0.11
C PRO A 116 -22.32 -16.33 1.33
N LEU A 117 -22.93 -15.16 1.12
CA LEU A 117 -23.99 -14.52 1.93
C LEU A 117 -23.94 -13.00 1.73
N ILE A 118 -24.46 -12.55 0.59
CA ILE A 118 -25.28 -11.34 0.51
C ILE A 118 -26.36 -11.65 -0.54
N HIS A 119 -27.49 -12.18 -0.08
CA HIS A 119 -28.80 -11.89 -0.66
C HIS A 119 -29.39 -10.74 0.16
#